data_AF-A0AB39XKS8-F1
#
_entry.id   AF-A0AB39XKS8-F1
#
_cell.length_a   1.000
_cell.length_b   1.000
_cell.length_c   1.000
_cell.angle_alpha   90.00
_cell.angle_beta   90.00
_cell.angle_gamma   90.00
#
_symmetry.space_group_name_H-M   'P 1'
#
loop_
_entity.id
_entity.type
_entity.pdbx_description
1 polymer ?
#
loop_
_entity_poly.entity_id
_entity_poly.type
_entity_poly.pdbx_seq_one_letter_code
_entity_poly.pdbx_strand_id
1 'polypeptide(L)'
;MAILSRKPPSSPQMPPRLETSPERRAPDGLRAPLARKKLDEAIAALAALDTHVAALALDHIEGGPDAEKTLAEHRIALSAAELRVSELTRALALAERLDRQAAAAGAAQMRDEQLSAFRKAMEVRGKKMARALELLGQAAAEYGGFAEATLTAQIAVPTGTTIPQMAIGPEGAYGPAFGPASRLLLAELWRLAPERKDGLGRIVMEFAKPTSELVRMKPEAVPPGADELRLADQAILSSLEEQVQRLNERDMAAANAQREAA
;
A
#
# COMPACT_ATOMS: atom_id res chain seq x y z
N MET A 1 -44.71 28.88 58.68
CA MET A 1 -45.31 27.59 58.29
C MET A 1 -44.37 26.92 57.30
N ALA A 2 -43.68 25.87 57.74
CA ALA A 2 -42.65 25.18 56.97
C ALA A 2 -43.30 24.11 56.05
N ILE A 3 -43.10 24.26 54.74
CA ILE A 3 -43.49 23.25 53.75
C ILE A 3 -42.27 22.36 53.52
N LEU A 4 -42.29 21.18 54.12
CA LEU A 4 -41.28 20.12 53.98
C LEU A 4 -41.39 19.50 52.58
N SER A 5 -40.40 19.78 51.75
CA SER A 5 -40.21 19.14 50.44
C SER A 5 -39.77 17.68 50.64
N ARG A 6 -40.64 16.73 50.30
CA ARG A 6 -40.36 15.29 50.37
C ARG A 6 -39.58 14.86 49.13
N LYS A 7 -38.33 14.42 49.36
CA LYS A 7 -37.46 13.75 48.39
C LYS A 7 -38.03 12.36 48.04
N PRO A 8 -38.16 11.99 46.76
CA PRO A 8 -38.60 10.63 46.38
C PRO A 8 -37.47 9.59 46.58
N PRO A 9 -37.81 8.32 46.82
CA PRO A 9 -36.87 7.26 47.17
C PRO A 9 -35.99 6.84 45.98
N SER A 10 -34.72 6.58 46.28
CA SER A 10 -33.70 6.05 45.39
C SER A 10 -34.12 4.73 44.76
N SER A 11 -34.18 4.68 43.43
CA SER A 11 -34.25 3.42 42.68
C SER A 11 -33.07 2.51 43.05
N PRO A 12 -33.28 1.20 43.21
CA PRO A 12 -32.19 0.26 43.45
C PRO A 12 -31.21 0.28 42.27
N GLN A 13 -29.93 0.53 42.56
CA GLN A 13 -28.85 0.40 41.59
C GLN A 13 -28.83 -1.04 41.09
N MET A 14 -29.15 -1.23 39.81
CA MET A 14 -28.82 -2.49 39.13
C MET A 14 -27.30 -2.69 39.21
N PRO A 15 -26.82 -3.91 39.51
CA PRO A 15 -25.40 -4.20 39.42
C PRO A 15 -24.94 -3.95 37.97
N PRO A 16 -23.72 -3.44 37.77
CA PRO A 16 -23.18 -3.24 36.44
C PRO A 16 -23.21 -4.57 35.69
N ARG A 17 -23.80 -4.57 34.49
CA ARG A 17 -23.62 -5.66 33.54
C ARG A 17 -22.12 -5.85 33.39
N LEU A 18 -21.62 -7.02 33.79
CA LEU A 18 -20.32 -7.51 33.37
C LEU A 18 -20.40 -7.62 31.85
N GLU A 19 -20.01 -6.56 31.15
CA GLU A 19 -19.55 -6.67 29.78
C GLU A 19 -18.38 -7.65 29.84
N THR A 20 -18.65 -8.89 29.46
CA THR A 20 -17.61 -9.87 29.16
C THR A 20 -16.92 -9.39 27.89
N SER A 21 -16.05 -8.38 28.01
CA SER A 21 -15.09 -8.01 26.99
C SER A 21 -14.19 -9.22 26.75
N PRO A 22 -14.24 -9.88 25.58
CA PRO A 22 -13.36 -10.99 25.31
C PRO A 22 -12.07 -10.49 24.66
N GLU A 23 -11.49 -9.38 25.12
CA GLU A 23 -10.29 -8.82 24.49
C GLU A 23 -9.26 -8.34 25.51
N ARG A 24 -8.73 -9.30 26.27
CA ARG A 24 -7.30 -9.30 26.59
C ARG A 24 -6.68 -10.50 25.89
N ARG A 25 -6.24 -10.31 24.64
CA ARG A 25 -5.30 -11.23 24.00
C ARG A 25 -3.95 -10.55 23.84
N ALA A 26 -2.92 -11.33 24.15
CA ALA A 26 -1.53 -10.94 24.28
C ALA A 26 -0.99 -10.16 23.06
N PRO A 27 0.00 -9.27 23.29
CA PRO A 27 0.63 -8.48 22.25
C PRO A 27 1.47 -9.36 21.31
N ASP A 28 1.40 -9.07 20.01
CA ASP A 28 2.41 -9.30 18.96
C ASP A 28 3.02 -10.70 18.75
N GLY A 29 2.48 -11.75 19.36
CA GLY A 29 2.96 -13.13 19.18
C GLY A 29 2.06 -13.99 18.29
N LEU A 30 2.67 -14.81 17.42
CA LEU A 30 1.97 -15.91 16.74
C LEU A 30 1.32 -16.83 17.80
N ARG A 31 0.04 -17.16 17.60
CA ARG A 31 -0.78 -17.95 18.54
C ARG A 31 -0.50 -19.45 18.38
N ALA A 32 -0.17 -19.89 17.17
CA ALA A 32 0.05 -21.29 16.83
C ALA A 32 1.26 -21.93 17.56
N PRO A 33 2.43 -21.28 17.71
CA PRO A 33 3.55 -21.85 18.47
C PRO A 33 3.22 -22.15 19.93
N LEU A 34 2.45 -21.27 20.58
CA LEU A 34 2.00 -21.47 21.96
C LEU A 34 1.03 -22.65 22.07
N ALA A 35 0.07 -22.76 21.15
CA ALA A 35 -0.88 -23.87 21.10
C ALA A 35 -0.19 -25.20 20.78
N ARG A 36 0.82 -25.20 19.90
CA ARG A 36 1.63 -26.39 19.54
C ARG A 36 2.36 -26.92 20.76
N LYS A 37 3.08 -26.06 21.46
CA LYS A 37 3.79 -26.44 22.70
C LYS A 37 2.85 -27.07 23.73
N LYS A 38 1.65 -26.52 23.90
CA LYS A 38 0.66 -27.05 24.84
C LYS A 38 0.08 -28.39 24.40
N LEU A 39 -0.11 -28.61 23.10
CA LEU A 39 -0.51 -29.89 22.54
C LEU A 39 0.57 -30.95 22.77
N ASP A 40 1.84 -30.62 22.51
CA ASP A 40 2.96 -31.54 22.71
C ASP A 40 3.09 -31.95 24.18
N GLU A 41 2.95 -30.99 25.12
CA GLU A 41 2.88 -31.26 26.56
C GLU A 41 1.72 -32.20 26.93
N ALA A 42 0.55 -32.05 26.31
CA ALA A 42 -0.62 -32.89 26.57
C ALA A 42 -0.49 -34.31 25.98
N ILE A 43 0.12 -34.45 24.81
CA ILE A 43 0.42 -35.76 24.19
C ILE A 43 1.42 -36.53 25.06
N ALA A 44 2.46 -35.86 25.55
CA ALA A 44 3.43 -36.48 26.47
C ALA A 44 2.76 -36.93 27.78
N ALA A 45 1.84 -36.14 28.33
CA ALA A 45 1.08 -36.50 29.52
C ALA A 45 0.14 -37.69 29.29
N LEU A 46 -0.52 -37.78 28.12
CA LEU A 46 -1.34 -38.92 27.75
C LEU A 46 -0.50 -40.20 27.63
N ALA A 47 0.65 -40.13 26.96
CA ALA A 47 1.56 -41.27 26.81
C ALA A 47 2.06 -41.80 28.17
N ALA A 48 2.34 -40.91 29.13
CA ALA A 48 2.75 -41.30 30.49
C ALA A 48 1.63 -41.98 31.29
N LEU A 49 0.36 -41.63 31.04
CA LEU A 49 -0.77 -42.32 31.66
C LEU A 49 -0.99 -43.70 31.03
N ASP A 50 -0.86 -43.82 29.72
CA ASP A 50 -1.12 -45.07 28.99
C ASP A 50 -0.16 -46.21 29.38
N THR A 51 1.10 -45.89 29.75
CA THR A 51 2.09 -46.90 30.15
C THR A 51 1.72 -47.71 31.40
N HIS A 52 0.82 -47.21 32.25
CA HIS A 52 0.45 -47.88 33.50
C HIS A 52 -0.85 -48.69 33.42
N VAL A 53 -1.61 -48.57 32.33
CA VAL A 53 -2.93 -49.20 32.18
C VAL A 53 -2.85 -50.73 32.18
N ALA A 54 -1.87 -51.31 31.48
CA ALA A 54 -1.72 -52.77 31.40
C ALA A 54 -1.34 -53.40 32.76
N ALA A 55 -0.48 -52.73 33.53
CA ALA A 55 -0.09 -53.19 34.86
C ALA A 55 -1.26 -53.13 35.84
N LEU A 56 -2.01 -52.01 35.87
CA LEU A 56 -3.20 -51.86 36.72
C LEU A 56 -4.34 -52.81 36.32
N ALA A 57 -4.47 -53.13 35.03
CA ALA A 57 -5.43 -54.12 34.56
C ALA A 57 -5.06 -55.54 35.00
N LEU A 58 -3.76 -55.87 35.02
CA LEU A 58 -3.27 -57.15 35.53
C LEU A 58 -3.51 -57.28 37.05
N ASP A 59 -3.18 -56.25 37.83
CA ASP A 59 -3.42 -56.23 39.29
C ASP A 59 -4.91 -56.41 39.64
N HIS A 60 -5.81 -55.86 38.81
CA HIS A 60 -7.25 -56.04 38.96
C HIS A 60 -7.70 -57.49 38.67
N ILE A 61 -7.13 -58.14 37.64
CA ILE A 61 -7.41 -59.54 37.30
C ILE A 61 -6.85 -60.49 38.39
N GLU A 62 -5.69 -60.16 38.96
CA GLU A 62 -5.04 -60.93 40.03
C GLU A 62 -5.70 -60.73 41.41
N GLY A 63 -6.71 -59.87 41.53
CA GLY A 63 -7.49 -59.66 42.75
C GLY A 63 -6.76 -58.85 43.82
N GLY A 64 -5.85 -57.96 43.41
CA GLY A 64 -5.12 -57.07 44.31
C GLY A 64 -6.04 -56.16 45.14
N PRO A 65 -5.67 -55.82 46.39
CA PRO A 65 -6.45 -54.90 47.21
C PRO A 65 -6.54 -53.51 46.54
N ASP A 66 -7.72 -52.90 46.54
CA ASP A 66 -8.02 -51.59 45.93
C ASP A 66 -7.72 -51.45 44.41
N ALA A 67 -7.41 -52.54 43.72
CA ALA A 67 -7.04 -52.52 42.29
C ALA A 67 -8.17 -52.04 41.37
N GLU A 68 -9.43 -52.40 41.68
CA GLU A 68 -10.60 -51.95 40.90
C GLU A 68 -10.77 -50.42 40.96
N LYS A 69 -10.66 -49.84 42.16
CA LYS A 69 -10.77 -48.40 42.38
C LYS A 69 -9.62 -47.65 41.70
N THR A 70 -8.41 -48.16 41.84
CA THR A 70 -7.20 -47.56 41.22
C THR A 70 -7.28 -47.60 39.69
N LEU A 71 -7.75 -48.70 39.11
CA LEU A 71 -7.96 -48.83 37.67
C LEU A 71 -9.06 -47.88 37.16
N ALA A 72 -10.15 -47.72 37.91
CA ALA A 72 -11.22 -46.79 37.55
C ALA A 72 -10.78 -45.32 37.57
N GLU A 73 -10.06 -44.90 38.62
CA GLU A 73 -9.49 -43.54 38.72
C GLU A 73 -8.51 -43.27 37.58
N HIS A 74 -7.69 -44.25 37.21
CA HIS A 74 -6.75 -44.11 36.11
C HIS A 74 -7.42 -44.00 34.74
N ARG A 75 -8.49 -44.78 34.49
CA ARG A 75 -9.31 -44.66 33.27
C ARG A 75 -9.98 -43.30 33.14
N ILE A 76 -10.45 -42.72 34.26
CA ILE A 76 -10.99 -41.35 34.28
C ILE A 76 -9.91 -40.35 33.88
N ALA A 77 -8.71 -40.44 34.47
CA ALA A 77 -7.59 -39.57 34.13
C ALA A 77 -7.18 -39.68 32.66
N LEU A 78 -7.17 -40.90 32.10
CA LEU A 78 -6.89 -41.16 30.69
C LEU A 78 -7.93 -40.49 29.78
N SER A 79 -9.23 -40.68 30.06
CA SER A 79 -10.30 -40.06 29.28
C SER A 79 -10.26 -38.52 29.29
N ALA A 80 -9.88 -37.93 30.44
CA ALA A 80 -9.70 -36.49 30.56
C ALA A 80 -8.49 -35.99 29.77
N ALA A 81 -7.40 -36.77 29.74
CA ALA A 81 -6.21 -36.47 28.93
C ALA A 81 -6.50 -36.57 27.42
N GLU A 82 -7.24 -37.58 26.98
CA GLU A 82 -7.69 -37.72 25.58
C GLU A 82 -8.56 -36.53 25.15
N LEU A 83 -9.52 -36.12 25.99
CA LEU A 83 -10.36 -34.94 25.74
C LEU A 83 -9.50 -33.69 25.60
N ARG A 84 -8.52 -33.50 26.50
CA ARG A 84 -7.61 -32.36 26.49
C ARG A 84 -6.75 -32.32 25.21
N VAL A 85 -6.26 -33.46 24.74
CA VAL A 85 -5.53 -33.55 23.46
C VAL A 85 -6.45 -33.18 22.30
N SER A 86 -7.70 -33.66 22.27
CA SER A 86 -8.70 -33.32 21.27
C SER A 86 -9.03 -31.82 21.23
N GLU A 87 -9.20 -31.20 22.40
CA GLU A 87 -9.44 -29.76 22.53
C GLU A 87 -8.24 -28.93 22.06
N LEU A 88 -7.03 -29.30 22.48
CA LEU A 88 -5.80 -28.60 22.09
C LEU A 88 -5.48 -28.75 20.61
N THR A 89 -5.81 -29.90 20.00
CA THR A 89 -5.69 -30.10 18.55
C THR A 89 -6.61 -29.16 17.78
N ARG A 90 -7.86 -28.98 18.25
CA ARG A 90 -8.80 -28.02 17.67
C ARG A 90 -8.35 -26.56 17.90
N ALA A 91 -7.83 -26.26 19.09
CA ALA A 91 -7.33 -24.93 19.44
C ALA A 91 -6.09 -24.54 18.60
N LEU A 92 -5.15 -25.45 18.39
CA LEU A 92 -3.98 -25.25 17.55
C LEU A 92 -4.38 -24.86 16.13
N ALA A 93 -5.30 -25.58 15.53
CA ALA A 93 -5.69 -25.25 14.17
C ALA A 93 -6.50 -23.97 14.03
N LEU A 94 -7.29 -23.61 15.04
CA LEU A 94 -7.89 -22.28 15.11
C LEU A 94 -6.79 -21.21 15.20
N ALA A 95 -5.75 -21.43 16.00
CA ALA A 95 -4.62 -20.53 16.13
C ALA A 95 -3.86 -20.37 14.80
N GLU A 96 -3.55 -21.46 14.09
CA GLU A 96 -2.90 -21.43 12.77
C GLU A 96 -3.73 -20.69 11.71
N ARG A 97 -5.07 -20.83 11.75
CA ARG A 97 -5.95 -20.05 10.89
C ARG A 97 -5.91 -18.56 11.23
N LEU A 98 -6.03 -18.22 12.51
CA LEU A 98 -6.03 -16.82 12.95
C LEU A 98 -4.69 -16.12 12.66
N ASP A 99 -3.57 -16.82 12.82
CA ASP A 99 -2.25 -16.28 12.51
C ASP A 99 -2.10 -15.98 11.01
N ARG A 100 -2.58 -16.88 10.13
CA ARG A 100 -2.60 -16.65 8.67
C ARG A 100 -3.50 -15.48 8.28
N GLN A 101 -4.68 -15.37 8.89
CA GLN A 101 -5.58 -14.24 8.66
C GLN A 101 -4.95 -12.92 9.10
N ALA A 102 -4.26 -12.91 10.26
CA ALA A 102 -3.55 -11.72 10.72
C ALA A 102 -2.42 -11.32 9.77
N ALA A 103 -1.65 -12.29 9.26
CA ALA A 103 -0.60 -12.02 8.27
C ALA A 103 -1.16 -11.45 6.95
N ALA A 104 -2.25 -12.03 6.43
CA ALA A 104 -2.92 -11.54 5.22
C ALA A 104 -3.50 -10.13 5.42
N ALA A 105 -4.12 -9.85 6.57
CA ALA A 105 -4.62 -8.52 6.91
C ALA A 105 -3.49 -7.48 7.03
N GLY A 106 -2.36 -7.85 7.65
CA GLY A 106 -1.18 -6.98 7.72
C GLY A 106 -0.61 -6.66 6.33
N ALA A 107 -0.52 -7.66 5.44
CA ALA A 107 -0.10 -7.45 4.06
C ALA A 107 -1.07 -6.53 3.28
N ALA A 108 -2.37 -6.68 3.48
CA ALA A 108 -3.38 -5.80 2.88
C ALA A 108 -3.21 -4.35 3.36
N GLN A 109 -3.04 -4.14 4.67
CA GLN A 109 -2.81 -2.80 5.23
C GLN A 109 -1.55 -2.15 4.63
N MET A 110 -0.44 -2.89 4.53
CA MET A 110 0.78 -2.37 3.93
C MET A 110 0.57 -1.95 2.46
N ARG A 111 -0.19 -2.72 1.68
CA ARG A 111 -0.51 -2.37 0.29
C ARG A 111 -1.37 -1.12 0.21
N ASP A 112 -2.35 -0.97 1.10
CA ASP A 112 -3.19 0.23 1.15
C ASP A 112 -2.38 1.49 1.49
N GLU A 113 -1.43 1.37 2.42
CA GLU A 113 -0.48 2.46 2.75
C GLU A 113 0.41 2.83 1.55
N GLN A 114 0.94 1.83 0.84
CA GLN A 114 1.75 2.03 -0.37
C GLN A 114 0.94 2.66 -1.50
N LEU A 115 -0.29 2.21 -1.72
CA LEU A 115 -1.19 2.75 -2.74
C LEU A 115 -1.57 4.22 -2.43
N SER A 116 -1.80 4.54 -1.15
CA SER A 116 -2.04 5.91 -0.68
C SER A 116 -0.82 6.81 -0.95
N ALA A 117 0.38 6.34 -0.66
CA ALA A 117 1.62 7.07 -0.97
C ALA A 117 1.79 7.29 -2.49
N PHE A 118 1.50 6.26 -3.29
CA PHE A 118 1.54 6.33 -4.74
C PHE A 118 0.55 7.36 -5.31
N ARG A 119 -0.71 7.37 -4.84
CA ARG A 119 -1.73 8.36 -5.22
C ARG A 119 -1.25 9.80 -4.97
N LYS A 120 -0.67 10.06 -3.80
CA LYS A 120 -0.10 11.38 -3.47
C LYS A 120 1.04 11.78 -4.41
N ALA A 121 1.92 10.84 -4.75
CA ALA A 121 3.03 11.09 -5.68
C ALA A 121 2.52 11.40 -7.10
N MET A 122 1.50 10.67 -7.57
CA MET A 122 0.87 10.90 -8.87
C MET A 122 0.17 12.26 -8.94
N GLU A 123 -0.51 12.69 -7.87
CA GLU A 123 -1.11 14.02 -7.79
C GLU A 123 -0.06 15.13 -7.90
N VAL A 124 1.07 15.00 -7.20
CA VAL A 124 2.19 15.95 -7.30
C VAL A 124 2.75 15.97 -8.71
N ARG A 125 2.96 14.79 -9.34
CA ARG A 125 3.43 14.68 -10.72
C ARG A 125 2.48 15.38 -11.71
N GLY A 126 1.18 15.15 -11.61
CA GLY A 126 0.16 15.80 -12.44
C GLY A 126 0.19 17.33 -12.29
N LYS A 127 0.23 17.85 -11.05
CA LYS A 127 0.36 19.29 -10.79
C LYS A 127 1.62 19.89 -11.39
N LYS A 128 2.76 19.18 -11.30
CA LYS A 128 4.03 19.65 -11.88
C LYS A 128 3.99 19.67 -13.40
N MET A 129 3.36 18.68 -14.05
CA MET A 129 3.19 18.70 -15.51
C MET A 129 2.25 19.83 -15.94
N ALA A 130 1.10 20.01 -15.28
CA ALA A 130 0.18 21.09 -15.60
C ALA A 130 0.88 22.46 -15.55
N ARG A 131 1.70 22.70 -14.51
CA ARG A 131 2.52 23.91 -14.42
C ARG A 131 3.58 24.00 -15.50
N ALA A 132 4.22 22.89 -15.87
CA ALA A 132 5.19 22.88 -16.96
C ALA A 132 4.54 23.26 -18.30
N LEU A 133 3.36 22.73 -18.60
CA LEU A 133 2.61 23.07 -19.82
C LEU A 133 2.15 24.53 -19.85
N GLU A 134 1.73 25.08 -18.70
CA GLU A 134 1.41 26.50 -18.58
C GLU A 134 2.63 27.38 -18.89
N LEU A 135 3.79 27.06 -18.31
CA LEU A 135 5.04 27.78 -18.56
C LEU A 135 5.52 27.64 -20.01
N LEU A 136 5.32 26.48 -20.64
CA LEU A 136 5.61 26.30 -22.06
C LEU A 136 4.67 27.14 -22.93
N GLY A 137 3.39 27.25 -22.58
CA GLY A 137 2.45 28.15 -23.25
C GLY A 137 2.88 29.61 -23.17
N GLN A 138 3.31 30.06 -21.98
CA GLN A 138 3.87 31.40 -21.80
C GLN A 138 5.15 31.61 -22.61
N ALA A 139 6.09 30.67 -22.55
CA ALA A 139 7.33 30.74 -23.33
C ALA A 139 7.07 30.78 -24.84
N ALA A 140 6.08 30.03 -25.33
CA ALA A 140 5.68 30.06 -26.74
C ALA A 140 5.09 31.43 -27.14
N ALA A 141 4.24 32.01 -26.30
CA ALA A 141 3.66 33.34 -26.54
C ALA A 141 4.74 34.44 -26.58
N GLU A 142 5.65 34.45 -25.60
CA GLU A 142 6.76 35.42 -25.54
C GLU A 142 7.74 35.24 -26.71
N TYR A 143 8.01 33.99 -27.12
CA TYR A 143 8.81 33.74 -28.32
C TYR A 143 8.11 34.24 -29.60
N GLY A 144 6.78 34.10 -29.68
CA GLY A 144 5.98 34.69 -30.75
C GLY A 144 6.12 36.21 -30.79
N GLY A 145 5.98 36.87 -29.63
CA GLY A 145 6.19 38.32 -29.49
C GLY A 145 7.61 38.76 -29.88
N PHE A 146 8.64 38.01 -29.47
CA PHE A 146 10.02 38.23 -29.92
C PHE A 146 10.17 38.11 -31.45
N ALA A 147 9.57 37.08 -32.06
CA ALA A 147 9.63 36.88 -33.51
C ALA A 147 8.94 38.01 -34.29
N GLU A 148 7.77 38.47 -33.83
CA GLU A 148 7.05 39.60 -34.43
C GLU A 148 7.82 40.92 -34.26
N ALA A 149 8.39 41.17 -33.08
CA ALA A 149 9.23 42.34 -32.83
C ALA A 149 10.50 42.32 -33.71
N THR A 150 11.10 41.15 -33.90
CA THR A 150 12.26 40.95 -34.78
C THR A 150 11.91 41.27 -36.24
N LEU A 151 10.75 40.79 -36.72
CA LEU A 151 10.26 41.10 -38.06
C LEU A 151 9.98 42.60 -38.22
N THR A 152 9.33 43.22 -37.22
CA THR A 152 9.04 44.65 -37.20
C THR A 152 10.33 45.48 -37.26
N ALA A 153 11.36 45.08 -36.51
CA ALA A 153 12.67 45.71 -36.55
C ALA A 153 13.35 45.56 -37.93
N GLN A 154 13.19 44.41 -38.61
CA GLN A 154 13.69 44.23 -39.98
C GLN A 154 13.00 45.14 -40.99
N ILE A 155 11.69 45.38 -40.83
CA ILE A 155 10.93 46.27 -41.71
C ILE A 155 11.31 47.74 -41.49
N ALA A 156 11.62 48.11 -40.24
CA ALA A 156 11.96 49.48 -39.85
C ALA A 156 13.38 49.93 -40.25
N VAL A 157 14.14 49.10 -40.98
CA VAL A 157 15.50 49.43 -41.41
C VAL A 157 15.50 50.68 -42.29
N PRO A 158 16.32 51.71 -41.97
CA PRO A 158 16.38 52.92 -42.76
C PRO A 158 16.75 52.68 -44.22
N THR A 159 16.09 53.39 -45.14
CA THR A 159 16.38 53.29 -46.58
C THR A 159 17.85 53.62 -46.87
N GLY A 160 18.48 52.80 -47.71
CA GLY A 160 19.91 52.91 -48.05
C GLY A 160 20.85 52.24 -47.05
N THR A 161 20.32 51.57 -46.02
CA THR A 161 21.10 50.77 -45.06
C THR A 161 20.72 49.28 -45.13
N THR A 162 21.56 48.41 -44.57
CA THR A 162 21.31 46.97 -44.50
C THR A 162 21.65 46.43 -43.11
N ILE A 163 20.87 45.46 -42.61
CA ILE A 163 21.20 44.75 -41.38
C ILE A 163 22.45 43.89 -41.61
N PRO A 164 23.50 44.02 -40.79
CA PRO A 164 24.68 43.18 -40.91
C PRO A 164 24.35 41.72 -40.54
N GLN A 165 24.93 40.77 -41.26
CA GLN A 165 24.84 39.36 -40.91
C GLN A 165 25.71 39.08 -39.68
N MET A 166 25.06 38.92 -38.52
CA MET A 166 25.70 38.52 -37.27
C MET A 166 25.20 37.14 -36.86
N ALA A 167 26.08 36.33 -36.27
CA ALA A 167 25.72 35.03 -35.70
C ALA A 167 25.79 35.06 -34.17
N ILE A 168 24.98 34.25 -33.49
CA ILE A 168 24.94 34.14 -32.04
C ILE A 168 25.74 32.91 -31.59
N GLY A 169 26.54 33.09 -30.54
CA GLY A 169 27.25 32.02 -29.85
C GLY A 169 28.64 31.72 -30.40
N PRO A 170 29.38 30.81 -29.74
CA PRO A 170 30.70 30.37 -30.20
C PRO A 170 30.59 29.82 -31.62
N GLU A 171 31.41 30.35 -32.53
CA GLU A 171 31.43 29.94 -33.95
C GLU A 171 30.07 30.02 -34.66
N GLY A 172 29.12 30.83 -34.14
CA GLY A 172 27.78 30.95 -34.70
C GLY A 172 26.87 29.74 -34.50
N ALA A 173 27.20 28.86 -33.54
CA ALA A 173 26.49 27.61 -33.28
C ALA A 173 24.97 27.76 -33.08
N TYR A 174 24.50 28.94 -32.64
CA TYR A 174 23.09 29.20 -32.38
C TYR A 174 22.34 29.85 -33.54
N GLY A 175 23.02 30.14 -34.65
CA GLY A 175 22.42 30.70 -35.87
C GLY A 175 22.48 32.24 -35.95
N PRO A 176 21.76 32.86 -36.90
CA PRO A 176 21.81 34.30 -37.14
C PRO A 176 21.13 35.11 -36.02
N ALA A 177 21.65 36.30 -35.75
CA ALA A 177 21.12 37.24 -34.76
C ALA A 177 19.72 37.75 -35.10
N PHE A 178 19.46 37.93 -36.40
CA PHE A 178 18.14 38.22 -36.96
C PHE A 178 17.60 36.98 -37.68
N GLY A 179 17.13 36.00 -36.92
CA GLY A 179 16.52 34.77 -37.45
C GLY A 179 15.98 33.85 -36.35
N PRO A 180 15.65 32.59 -36.66
CA PRO A 180 15.02 31.69 -35.70
C PRO A 180 15.98 31.34 -34.55
N ALA A 181 15.70 31.86 -33.34
CA ALA A 181 16.53 31.69 -32.14
C ALA A 181 16.30 30.35 -31.40
N SER A 182 15.78 29.33 -32.10
CA SER A 182 15.40 28.05 -31.50
C SER A 182 16.59 27.29 -30.90
N ARG A 183 17.77 27.34 -31.53
CA ARG A 183 18.99 26.71 -31.01
C ARG A 183 19.52 27.38 -29.74
N LEU A 184 19.39 28.71 -29.65
CA LEU A 184 19.75 29.47 -28.47
C LEU A 184 18.83 29.09 -27.29
N LEU A 185 17.52 29.02 -27.53
CA LEU A 185 16.55 28.59 -26.52
C LEU A 185 16.80 27.14 -26.05
N LEU A 186 17.12 26.22 -26.95
CA LEU A 186 17.45 24.84 -26.58
C LEU A 186 18.72 24.74 -25.73
N ALA A 187 19.77 25.50 -26.07
CA ALA A 187 21.00 25.55 -25.28
C ALA A 187 20.74 26.11 -23.87
N GLU A 188 19.89 27.14 -23.78
CA GLU A 188 19.52 27.76 -22.51
C GLU A 188 18.66 26.83 -21.64
N LEU A 189 17.71 26.10 -22.23
CA LEU A 189 16.93 25.07 -21.53
C LEU A 189 17.81 23.95 -20.96
N TRP A 190 18.86 23.54 -21.69
CA TRP A 190 19.83 22.57 -21.18
C TRP A 190 20.67 23.14 -20.02
N ARG A 191 21.13 24.40 -20.13
CA ARG A 191 21.89 25.08 -19.08
C ARG A 191 21.10 25.22 -17.78
N LEU A 192 19.81 25.54 -17.90
CA LEU A 192 18.89 25.75 -16.78
C LEU A 192 18.28 24.45 -16.22
N ALA A 193 18.51 23.30 -16.89
CA ALA A 193 17.98 22.01 -16.46
C ALA A 193 18.45 21.66 -15.03
N PRO A 194 17.52 21.36 -14.10
CA PRO A 194 17.87 21.06 -12.72
C PRO A 194 18.59 19.71 -12.62
N GLU A 195 19.47 19.61 -11.65
CA GLU A 195 20.12 18.35 -11.28
C GLU A 195 19.10 17.43 -10.58
N ARG A 196 19.19 16.14 -10.87
CA ARG A 196 18.38 15.13 -10.19
C ARG A 196 18.81 15.05 -8.73
N LYS A 197 17.83 14.80 -7.85
CA LYS A 197 18.08 14.63 -6.40
C LYS A 197 18.98 13.44 -6.05
N ASP A 198 19.10 12.47 -6.96
CA ASP A 198 19.95 11.28 -6.82
C ASP A 198 21.37 11.46 -7.40
N GLY A 199 21.69 12.64 -7.96
CA GLY A 199 23.01 12.95 -8.51
C GLY A 199 23.34 12.26 -9.84
N LEU A 200 22.43 11.48 -10.42
CA LEU A 200 22.67 10.69 -11.64
C LEU A 200 22.44 11.46 -12.95
N GLY A 201 22.46 12.80 -12.91
CA GLY A 201 22.39 13.65 -14.10
C GLY A 201 21.40 14.81 -14.00
N ARG A 202 21.05 15.40 -15.14
CA ARG A 202 20.11 16.54 -15.26
C ARG A 202 18.80 16.11 -15.89
N ILE A 203 17.71 16.76 -15.50
CA ILE A 203 16.37 16.51 -16.06
C ILE A 203 16.20 17.43 -17.28
N VAL A 204 16.50 16.91 -18.46
CA VAL A 204 16.49 17.66 -19.72
C VAL A 204 15.20 17.38 -20.49
N MET A 205 14.64 18.39 -21.16
CA MET A 205 13.53 18.20 -22.07
C MET A 205 14.01 17.59 -23.40
N GLU A 206 13.48 16.42 -23.71
CA GLU A 206 13.84 15.60 -24.86
C GLU A 206 13.21 16.13 -26.18
N PHE A 207 13.66 17.28 -26.70
CA PHE A 207 13.60 17.59 -28.15
C PHE A 207 12.21 17.60 -28.84
N ALA A 208 11.33 18.53 -28.46
CA ALA A 208 10.00 18.73 -29.06
C ALA A 208 10.01 18.81 -30.61
N LYS A 209 9.60 17.71 -31.25
CA LYS A 209 9.17 17.64 -32.66
C LYS A 209 7.67 17.28 -32.69
N PRO A 210 6.94 17.61 -33.77
CA PRO A 210 5.53 17.24 -33.89
C PRO A 210 5.36 15.71 -33.82
N THR A 211 4.42 15.23 -33.01
CA THR A 211 4.14 13.81 -32.78
C THR A 211 3.60 13.08 -34.02
N SER A 212 3.07 13.81 -35.02
CA SER A 212 2.85 13.29 -36.39
C SER A 212 2.66 14.39 -37.44
N GLU A 213 2.92 14.11 -38.72
CA GLU A 213 2.66 15.02 -39.86
C GLU A 213 1.16 15.30 -40.08
N LEU A 214 0.26 14.46 -39.55
CA LEU A 214 -1.20 14.59 -39.74
C LEU A 214 -1.83 15.76 -38.97
N VAL A 215 -1.18 16.22 -37.90
CA VAL A 215 -1.66 17.33 -37.03
C VAL A 215 -0.83 18.60 -37.18
N ARG A 216 0.18 18.60 -38.07
CA ARG A 216 1.13 19.69 -38.28
C ARG A 216 0.47 21.04 -38.62
N MET A 217 -0.68 21.01 -39.29
CA MET A 217 -1.42 22.20 -39.73
C MET A 217 -2.75 22.39 -38.96
N LYS A 218 -3.01 21.60 -37.91
CA LYS A 218 -4.26 21.62 -37.12
C LYS A 218 -3.96 21.52 -35.61
N PRO A 219 -3.26 22.51 -35.03
CA PRO A 219 -2.87 22.49 -33.62
C PRO A 219 -4.07 22.38 -32.67
N GLU A 220 -5.24 22.89 -33.05
CA GLU A 220 -6.50 22.82 -32.30
C GLU A 220 -7.07 21.40 -32.17
N ALA A 221 -6.63 20.45 -33.01
CA ALA A 221 -7.04 19.04 -32.93
C ALA A 221 -6.20 18.24 -31.90
N VAL A 222 -5.14 18.84 -31.35
CA VAL A 222 -4.32 18.22 -30.31
C VAL A 222 -4.97 18.48 -28.95
N PRO A 223 -5.37 17.44 -28.20
CA PRO A 223 -5.97 17.62 -26.88
C PRO A 223 -4.95 18.25 -25.91
N PRO A 224 -5.42 19.00 -24.89
CA PRO A 224 -4.52 19.58 -23.89
C PRO A 224 -3.70 18.48 -23.19
N GLY A 225 -2.37 18.59 -23.24
CA GLY A 225 -1.47 17.57 -22.70
C GLY A 225 -1.65 17.28 -21.20
N ALA A 226 -2.19 18.24 -20.43
CA ALA A 226 -2.50 18.07 -19.03
C ALA A 226 -3.68 17.10 -18.81
N ASP A 227 -4.67 17.14 -19.69
CA ASP A 227 -5.84 16.27 -19.63
C ASP A 227 -5.49 14.85 -20.09
N GLU A 228 -4.70 14.72 -21.15
CA GLU A 228 -4.15 13.42 -21.60
C GLU A 228 -3.33 12.74 -20.51
N LEU A 229 -2.46 13.49 -19.82
CA LEU A 229 -1.70 12.95 -18.70
C LEU A 229 -2.61 12.53 -17.55
N ARG A 230 -3.63 13.34 -17.22
CA ARG A 230 -4.58 13.03 -16.15
C ARG A 230 -5.34 11.73 -16.45
N LEU A 231 -5.78 11.52 -17.69
CA LEU A 231 -6.46 10.29 -18.11
C LEU A 231 -5.53 9.08 -18.01
N ALA A 232 -4.28 9.21 -18.46
CA ALA A 232 -3.28 8.16 -18.33
C ALA A 232 -3.00 7.81 -16.85
N ASP A 233 -2.84 8.83 -16.00
CA ASP A 233 -2.60 8.67 -14.57
C ASP A 233 -3.77 7.98 -13.87
N GLN A 234 -5.02 8.32 -14.25
CA GLN A 234 -6.22 7.65 -13.75
C GLN A 234 -6.30 6.18 -14.17
N ALA A 235 -5.94 5.86 -15.41
CA ALA A 235 -5.91 4.48 -15.89
C ALA A 235 -4.87 3.63 -15.14
N ILE A 236 -3.68 4.20 -14.88
CA ILE A 236 -2.63 3.55 -14.09
C ILE A 236 -3.12 3.29 -12.66
N LEU A 237 -3.73 4.29 -12.01
CA LEU A 237 -4.26 4.14 -10.65
C LEU A 237 -5.34 3.06 -10.56
N SER A 238 -6.28 3.06 -11.50
CA SER A 238 -7.36 2.06 -11.54
C SER A 238 -6.81 0.65 -11.71
N SER A 239 -5.83 0.46 -12.60
CA SER A 239 -5.17 -0.83 -12.80
C SER A 239 -4.44 -1.33 -11.55
N LEU A 240 -3.75 -0.43 -10.84
CA LEU A 240 -3.04 -0.79 -9.60
C LEU A 240 -4.02 -1.12 -8.46
N GLU A 241 -5.14 -0.41 -8.36
CA GLU A 241 -6.22 -0.69 -7.41
C GLU A 241 -6.79 -2.10 -7.61
N GLU A 242 -7.10 -2.46 -8.86
CA GLU A 242 -7.58 -3.81 -9.20
C GLU A 242 -6.54 -4.89 -8.90
N GLN A 243 -5.25 -4.60 -9.08
CA GLN A 243 -4.18 -5.55 -8.73
C GLN A 243 -4.07 -5.74 -7.22
N VAL A 244 -4.11 -4.65 -6.43
CA VAL A 244 -4.09 -4.72 -4.97
C VAL A 244 -5.30 -5.50 -4.44
N GLN A 245 -6.49 -5.22 -4.96
CA GLN A 245 -7.71 -5.91 -4.56
C GLN A 245 -7.62 -7.42 -4.82
N ARG A 246 -7.18 -7.82 -6.02
CA ARG A 246 -6.98 -9.24 -6.36
C ARG A 246 -5.96 -9.93 -5.46
N LEU A 247 -4.87 -9.25 -5.11
CA LEU A 247 -3.87 -9.80 -4.20
C LEU A 247 -4.43 -9.97 -2.78
N ASN A 248 -5.19 -8.99 -2.29
CA ASN A 248 -5.83 -9.04 -0.97
C ASN A 248 -6.86 -10.18 -0.90
N GLU A 249 -7.70 -10.33 -1.91
CA GLU A 249 -8.67 -11.42 -2.03
C GLU A 249 -7.98 -12.79 -2.07
N ARG A 250 -6.92 -12.91 -2.88
CA ARG A 250 -6.14 -14.15 -2.99
C ARG A 250 -5.50 -14.54 -1.65
N ASP A 251 -4.89 -13.60 -0.95
CA ASP A 251 -4.20 -13.89 0.32
C ASP A 251 -5.20 -14.24 1.43
N MET A 252 -6.35 -13.56 1.48
CA MET A 252 -7.42 -13.87 2.42
C MET A 252 -8.10 -15.21 2.09
N ALA A 253 -8.29 -15.55 0.82
CA ALA A 253 -8.79 -16.85 0.40
C ALA A 253 -7.81 -17.96 0.80
N ALA A 254 -6.50 -17.77 0.55
CA ALA A 254 -5.46 -18.72 0.95
C ALA A 254 -5.38 -18.90 2.48
N ALA A 255 -5.56 -17.82 3.26
CA ALA A 255 -5.62 -17.89 4.72
C ALA A 255 -6.84 -18.68 5.23
N ASN A 256 -7.91 -18.76 4.45
CA ASN A 256 -9.15 -19.48 4.80
C ASN A 256 -9.22 -20.92 4.27
N ALA A 257 -8.57 -21.24 3.15
CA ALA A 257 -8.82 -22.50 2.40
C ALA A 257 -8.17 -23.76 2.99
N GLN A 258 -7.14 -23.66 3.82
CA GLN A 258 -6.42 -24.86 4.28
C GLN A 258 -7.06 -25.47 5.54
N ARG A 259 -8.09 -26.30 5.31
CA ARG A 259 -8.54 -27.36 6.23
C ARG A 259 -9.52 -28.41 5.65
N GLU A 260 -9.54 -28.63 4.34
CA GLU A 260 -10.38 -29.70 3.75
C GLU A 260 -9.59 -30.96 3.33
N ALA A 261 -8.28 -30.99 3.52
CA ALA A 261 -7.41 -32.06 2.98
C ALA A 261 -6.59 -32.85 4.02
N ALA A 262 -7.01 -32.90 5.29
CA ALA A 262 -6.36 -33.71 6.33
C ALA A 262 -7.38 -34.54 7.10
#